data_AF-A0A536BTH3-F1
#
_entry.id   AF-A0A536BTH3-F1
#
_cell.length_a   1.000
_cell.length_b   1.000
_cell.length_c   1.000
_cell.angle_alpha   90.00
_cell.angle_beta   90.00
_cell.angle_gamma   90.00
#
_symmetry.space_group_name_H-M   'P 1'
#
loop_
_entity.id
_entity.type
_entity.pdbx_description
1 polymer ?
#
loop_
_entity_poly.entity_id
_entity_poly.type
_entity_poly.pdbx_seq_one_letter_code
_entity_poly.pdbx_strand_id
1 'polypeptide(L)'
;MDRIGEAVEIARVQVNTFPSEDDEFARFAAELVAAASGISDGLVGWLESALRERYPQASVAQRSELADMFPIEPYTLYAYRDGSPLPPARV
;
A
#
# COMPACT_ATOMS: atom_id res chain seq x y z
N MET A 1 2.18 37.11 12.86
CA MET A 1 2.73 35.79 13.18
C MET A 1 2.48 34.94 11.95
N ASP A 2 3.55 34.73 11.19
CA ASP A 2 3.54 34.19 9.84
C ASP A 2 3.20 32.69 9.82
N ARG A 3 2.60 32.28 8.70
CA ARG A 3 2.13 30.93 8.41
C ARG A 3 3.32 30.00 8.22
N ILE A 4 3.38 28.91 8.97
CA ILE A 4 4.00 27.68 8.49
C ILE A 4 2.93 26.60 8.60
N GLY A 5 2.02 26.62 7.63
CA GLY A 5 1.33 25.41 7.21
C GLY A 5 2.42 24.53 6.63
N GLU A 6 2.99 23.69 7.48
CA GLU A 6 3.94 22.64 7.10
C GLU A 6 3.27 21.86 5.98
N ALA A 7 3.89 21.90 4.80
CA ALA A 7 3.40 21.19 3.64
C ALA A 7 3.34 19.71 4.04
N VAL A 8 2.12 19.20 4.24
CA VAL A 8 1.88 17.76 4.24
C VAL A 8 2.27 17.34 2.82
N GLU A 9 3.52 16.91 2.67
CA GLU A 9 4.00 16.25 1.47
C GLU A 9 3.22 14.93 1.43
N ILE A 10 2.02 14.98 0.82
CA ILE A 10 1.18 13.81 0.65
C ILE A 10 1.91 12.96 -0.40
N ALA A 11 2.89 12.18 0.05
CA ALA A 11 3.59 11.22 -0.78
C ALA A 11 2.52 10.44 -1.54
N ARG A 12 2.53 10.52 -2.88
CA ARG A 12 1.54 9.81 -3.68
C ARG A 12 1.72 8.31 -3.43
N VAL A 13 0.80 7.69 -2.71
CA VAL A 13 0.80 6.24 -2.49
C VAL A 13 0.14 5.57 -3.70
N GLN A 14 0.85 4.69 -4.37
CA GLN A 14 0.30 3.85 -5.43
C GLN A 14 0.08 2.45 -4.87
N VAL A 15 -1.15 1.94 -4.87
CA VAL A 15 -1.44 0.55 -4.51
C VAL A 15 -1.77 -0.25 -5.76
N ASN A 16 -1.09 -1.38 -5.95
CA ASN A 16 -1.37 -2.35 -7.00
C ASN A 16 -1.95 -3.60 -6.36
N THR A 17 -3.09 -4.08 -6.86
CA THR A 17 -3.81 -5.21 -6.28
C THR A 17 -3.70 -6.47 -7.11
N PHE A 18 -3.73 -7.62 -6.43
CA PHE A 18 -3.74 -8.95 -7.03
C PHE A 18 -4.81 -9.86 -6.39
N PRO A 19 -5.63 -10.56 -7.18
CA PRO A 19 -5.62 -10.57 -8.65
C PRO A 19 -6.13 -9.23 -9.22
N SER A 20 -5.54 -8.78 -10.35
CA SER A 20 -5.81 -7.44 -10.90
C SER A 20 -7.19 -7.29 -11.55
N GLU A 21 -7.89 -8.41 -11.77
CA GLU A 21 -9.28 -8.47 -12.26
C GLU A 21 -10.33 -8.35 -11.13
N ASP A 22 -9.91 -8.31 -9.87
CA ASP A 22 -10.82 -8.14 -8.73
C ASP A 22 -11.05 -6.65 -8.47
N ASP A 23 -12.03 -6.09 -9.17
CA ASP A 23 -12.43 -4.69 -9.05
C ASP A 23 -12.92 -4.33 -7.64
N GLU A 24 -13.55 -5.27 -6.92
CA GLU A 24 -14.02 -5.04 -5.54
C GLU A 24 -12.85 -4.88 -4.58
N PHE A 25 -11.86 -5.76 -4.69
CA PHE A 25 -10.64 -5.70 -3.89
C PHE A 25 -9.80 -4.47 -4.24
N ALA A 26 -9.67 -4.14 -5.53
CA ALA A 26 -8.99 -2.94 -6.00
C ALA A 26 -9.63 -1.66 -5.44
N ARG A 27 -10.96 -1.56 -5.51
CA ARG A 27 -11.71 -0.44 -4.95
C ARG A 27 -11.53 -0.35 -3.44
N PHE A 28 -11.65 -1.46 -2.72
CA PHE A 28 -11.51 -1.48 -1.27
C PHE A 28 -10.10 -1.04 -0.84
N ALA A 29 -9.06 -1.54 -1.49
CA ALA A 29 -7.68 -1.12 -1.22
C ALA A 29 -7.47 0.38 -1.52
N ALA A 30 -8.04 0.91 -2.60
CA ALA A 30 -7.96 2.34 -2.92
C ALA A 30 -8.68 3.22 -1.89
N GLU A 31 -9.85 2.79 -1.40
CA GLU A 31 -10.59 3.49 -0.33
C GLU A 31 -9.77 3.54 0.98
N LEU A 32 -9.11 2.44 1.33
CA LEU A 32 -8.24 2.38 2.52
C LEU A 32 -7.01 3.28 2.37
N VAL A 33 -6.35 3.29 1.21
CA VAL A 33 -5.20 4.17 0.96
C VAL A 33 -5.60 5.64 0.99
N ALA A 34 -6.77 6.00 0.44
CA ALA A 34 -7.30 7.36 0.52
C ALA A 34 -7.62 7.78 1.97
N ALA A 35 -8.10 6.85 2.80
CA ALA A 35 -8.37 7.09 4.21
C ALA A 35 -7.10 7.20 5.07
N ALA A 36 -5.98 6.63 4.63
CA ALA A 36 -4.72 6.63 5.35
C ALA A 36 -3.93 7.96 5.26
N SER A 37 -4.51 9.01 4.66
CA SER A 37 -3.87 10.32 4.43
C SER A 37 -3.24 10.88 5.72
N GLY A 38 -1.91 10.79 5.83
CA GLY A 38 -1.11 11.27 6.98
C GLY A 38 -0.39 10.17 7.78
N ILE A 39 -0.60 8.89 7.47
CA ILE A 39 0.12 7.77 8.11
C ILE A 39 1.33 7.42 7.25
N SER A 40 2.49 8.01 7.55
CA SER A 40 3.75 7.65 6.88
C SER A 40 4.42 6.42 7.51
N ASP A 41 4.31 6.26 8.84
CA ASP A 41 4.88 5.14 9.58
C ASP A 41 3.83 4.06 9.82
N GLY A 42 4.15 2.80 9.47
CA GLY A 42 3.24 1.67 9.69
C GLY A 42 2.09 1.51 8.69
N LEU A 43 2.05 2.29 7.60
CA LEU A 43 1.00 2.21 6.57
C LEU A 43 0.77 0.79 6.04
N VAL A 44 1.85 0.04 5.81
CA VAL A 44 1.78 -1.36 5.32
C VAL A 44 1.03 -2.25 6.30
N GLY A 45 1.38 -2.19 7.59
CA GLY A 45 0.78 -3.02 8.63
C GLY A 45 -0.68 -2.65 8.89
N TRP A 46 -0.99 -1.35 8.84
CA TRP A 46 -2.37 -0.86 8.94
C TRP A 46 -3.21 -1.33 7.75
N LEU A 47 -2.72 -1.15 6.51
CA LEU A 47 -3.42 -1.54 5.30
C LEU A 47 -3.64 -3.06 5.24
N GLU A 48 -2.62 -3.85 5.61
CA GLU A 48 -2.74 -5.31 5.71
C GLU A 48 -3.83 -5.72 6.72
N SER A 49 -3.83 -5.09 7.90
CA SER A 49 -4.80 -5.40 8.95
C SER A 49 -6.24 -5.06 8.52
N ALA A 50 -6.45 -3.91 7.90
CA ALA A 50 -7.75 -3.49 7.38
C ALA A 50 -8.24 -4.39 6.23
N LEU A 51 -7.34 -4.80 5.32
CA LEU A 51 -7.69 -5.75 4.26
C LEU A 51 -8.07 -7.12 4.82
N ARG A 52 -7.42 -7.57 5.90
CA ARG A 52 -7.70 -8.85 6.57
C ARG A 52 -9.07 -8.95 7.22
N GLU A 53 -9.72 -7.82 7.53
CA GLU A 53 -11.09 -7.82 8.06
C GLU A 53 -12.09 -8.43 7.06
N ARG A 54 -11.88 -8.21 5.76
CA ARG A 54 -12.74 -8.74 4.69
C ARG A 54 -12.10 -9.90 3.92
N TYR A 55 -10.78 -9.93 3.83
CA TYR A 55 -10.01 -10.93 3.11
C TYR A 55 -8.96 -11.53 4.04
N PRO A 56 -9.28 -12.58 4.83
CA PRO A 56 -8.43 -13.06 5.92
C PRO A 56 -7.01 -13.46 5.50
N GLN A 57 -6.84 -13.83 4.23
CA GLN A 57 -5.55 -14.20 3.66
C GLN A 57 -4.78 -13.01 3.10
N ALA A 58 -5.33 -11.79 3.13
CA ALA A 58 -4.70 -10.66 2.49
C ALA A 58 -3.32 -10.35 3.08
N SER A 59 -2.42 -9.90 2.20
CA SER A 59 -1.09 -9.44 2.58
C SER A 59 -0.68 -8.22 1.77
N VAL A 60 0.11 -7.34 2.37
CA VAL A 60 0.61 -6.13 1.72
C VAL A 60 2.13 -6.11 1.78
N ALA A 61 2.76 -5.84 0.65
CA ALA A 61 4.20 -5.66 0.54
C ALA A 61 4.52 -4.29 -0.04
N GLN A 62 5.50 -3.60 0.54
CA GLN A 62 6.09 -2.42 -0.06
C GLN A 62 7.10 -2.85 -1.14
N ARG A 63 7.19 -2.08 -2.23
CA ARG A 63 8.29 -2.25 -3.20
C ARG A 63 9.63 -1.93 -2.51
N SER A 64 10.49 -2.94 -2.31
CA SER A 64 11.79 -2.78 -1.62
C SER A 64 12.78 -1.89 -2.37
N GLU A 65 13.62 -1.22 -1.58
CA GLU A 65 14.60 -0.14 -1.80
C GLU A 65 15.70 -0.33 -2.89
N LEU A 66 15.63 -1.29 -3.81
CA LEU A 66 16.57 -1.30 -4.96
C LEU A 66 16.34 -0.12 -5.94
N ALA A 67 15.33 0.72 -5.67
CA ALA A 67 15.02 1.97 -6.35
C ALA A 67 15.49 3.23 -5.60
N ASP A 68 16.16 3.10 -4.43
CA ASP A 68 16.57 4.21 -3.56
C ASP A 68 17.67 5.12 -4.14
N MET A 69 18.17 4.83 -5.36
CA MET A 69 19.09 5.73 -6.06
C MET A 69 18.41 7.01 -6.57
N PHE A 70 17.08 7.09 -6.56
CA PHE A 70 16.37 8.29 -7.00
C PHE A 70 15.20 8.62 -6.06
N PRO A 71 15.12 9.86 -5.52
CA PRO A 71 13.93 10.33 -4.84
C PRO A 71 12.85 10.57 -5.89
N ILE A 72 12.11 9.53 -6.25
CA ILE A 72 10.93 9.70 -7.09
C ILE A 72 9.81 8.84 -6.54
N GLU A 73 8.93 9.52 -5.82
CA GLU A 73 7.52 9.17 -5.67
C GLU A 73 6.95 8.60 -6.99
N PRO A 74 6.03 7.61 -6.94
CA PRO A 74 5.16 7.28 -5.81
C PRO A 74 5.62 6.11 -4.91
N TYR A 75 5.27 6.21 -3.61
CA TYR A 75 5.40 5.13 -2.63
C TYR A 75 4.51 3.96 -3.05
N THR A 76 5.11 2.93 -3.64
CA THR A 76 4.37 1.83 -4.29
C THR A 76 4.17 0.65 -3.34
N LEU A 77 2.91 0.29 -3.13
CA LEU A 77 2.43 -0.86 -2.37
C LEU A 77 1.84 -1.92 -3.31
N TYR A 78 2.00 -3.18 -2.93
CA TYR A 78 1.37 -4.33 -3.56
C TYR A 78 0.48 -5.03 -2.54
N ALA A 79 -0.82 -5.13 -2.82
CA ALA A 79 -1.78 -5.83 -1.99
C ALA A 79 -2.22 -7.14 -2.68
N TYR A 80 -2.12 -8.25 -1.96
CA TYR A 80 -2.47 -9.59 -2.41
C TYR A 80 -3.68 -10.05 -1.63
N ARG A 81 -4.80 -10.33 -2.29
CA ARG A 81 -6.03 -10.79 -1.64
C ARG A 81 -5.86 -12.15 -0.96
N ASP A 82 -5.09 -13.03 -1.58
CA ASP A 82 -4.96 -14.45 -1.21
C ASP A 82 -3.61 -14.79 -0.52
N GLY A 83 -2.80 -13.77 -0.21
CA GLY A 83 -1.71 -13.90 0.76
C GLY A 83 -0.29 -14.11 0.26
N SER A 84 -0.02 -14.09 -1.06
CA SER A 84 1.38 -13.97 -1.48
C SER A 84 1.62 -13.54 -2.94
N PRO A 85 2.72 -12.79 -3.20
CA PRO A 85 3.26 -12.55 -4.54
C PRO A 85 3.92 -13.75 -5.23
N LEU A 86 4.30 -14.81 -4.50
CA LEU A 86 5.24 -15.81 -5.03
C LEU A 86 4.57 -17.16 -5.31
N PRO A 87 4.94 -17.85 -6.42
CA PRO A 87 4.72 -19.28 -6.55
C PRO A 87 5.44 -20.01 -5.41
N PRO A 88 4.97 -21.21 -4.99
CA PRO A 88 5.56 -21.96 -3.88
C PRO A 88 7.08 -22.12 -4.08
N ALA A 89 7.85 -21.95 -3.00
CA ALA A 89 9.30 -22.09 -3.01
C ALA A 89 9.69 -23.36 -3.78
N ARG A 90 10.44 -23.20 -4.89
CA ARG A 90 10.97 -24.33 -5.64
C ARG A 90 12.04 -24.98 -4.76
N VAL A 91 11.70 -26.12 -4.17
CA VAL A 91 12.59 -27.05 -3.46
C VAL A 91 13.70 -27.56 -4.35
#